data_AF-A0A9D9JKC3-F1
#
_entry.id   AF-A0A9D9JKC3-F1
#
_cell.length_a   1.000
_cell.length_b   1.000
_cell.length_c   1.000
_cell.angle_alpha   90.00
_cell.angle_beta   90.00
_cell.angle_gamma   90.00
#
_symmetry.space_group_name_H-M   'P 1'
#
loop_
_entity.id
_entity.type
_entity.pdbx_description
1 polymer ?
#
loop_
_entity_poly.entity_id
_entity_poly.type
_entity_poly.pdbx_seq_one_letter_code
_entity_poly.pdbx_strand_id
1 'polypeptide(L)'
;MASSSRGDGGRGQLSLTLLSPSGESLATLRYTNDGSDRFRWIPDRFRLLVTSEGDAEAEFSSLELDLPRHWRSLPIQEGEQRGWLVFPEGPPSFPVELRVVEHTGKTQRALAAFALPVRFCGRNRFDPQRDRLPWANRIDEFGPVEPSWDTFRRTFRLTIAPRAFFRGLYREVVQLQCDADGGVRGGLCTGLARAALARALGRLPAVHDLRETVLVLHGRQLSDRALLAGLPWFLWPSPRRAYRAFVGDLLEQGWSERCFDLNVPRPWRRDLLQALLGQGHTVVPYAFCQEHADEAFVWVADPNCPDATTTVVTIDLARDRYAYPPLAVDGRRTTIVAVPLSAYLEGSTAILASLAGPLVTAPQRAVRTAGLALLVFLAGLAVVLLRRKR
;
A
#
# COMPACT_ATOMS: atom_id res chain seq x y z
N MET A 1 -10.50 30.72 -5.14
CA MET A 1 -10.32 31.62 -6.30
C MET A 1 -9.88 30.76 -7.47
N ALA A 2 -10.71 30.64 -8.50
CA ALA A 2 -10.43 29.81 -9.66
C ALA A 2 -9.40 30.52 -10.57
N SER A 3 -8.28 29.86 -10.86
CA SER A 3 -7.33 30.36 -11.86
C SER A 3 -7.78 29.90 -13.24
N SER A 4 -8.20 30.84 -14.08
CA SER A 4 -8.33 30.65 -15.52
C SER A 4 -6.93 30.56 -16.13
N SER A 5 -6.49 29.37 -16.52
CA SER A 5 -5.31 29.23 -17.37
C SER A 5 -5.65 29.63 -18.80
N ARG A 6 -5.41 30.90 -19.14
CA ARG A 6 -5.35 31.37 -20.53
C ARG A 6 -4.11 30.77 -21.18
N GLY A 7 -4.32 29.81 -22.08
CA GLY A 7 -3.32 29.34 -23.04
C GLY A 7 -3.14 30.36 -24.18
N ASP A 8 -1.90 30.54 -24.60
CA ASP A 8 -1.42 31.58 -25.50
C ASP A 8 -1.69 31.26 -26.98
N GLY A 9 -2.28 32.22 -27.70
CA GLY A 9 -2.10 32.48 -29.14
C GLY A 9 -2.54 31.46 -30.21
N GLY A 10 -3.80 31.50 -30.64
CA GLY A 10 -4.22 30.97 -31.95
C GLY A 10 -5.73 31.06 -32.20
N ARG A 11 -6.15 31.69 -33.30
CA ARG A 11 -7.55 31.87 -33.76
C ARG A 11 -8.41 30.59 -33.60
N GLY A 12 -9.60 30.75 -33.03
CA GLY A 12 -10.61 29.70 -32.79
C GLY A 12 -10.51 29.06 -31.40
N GLN A 13 -10.62 29.85 -30.32
CA GLN A 13 -10.50 29.33 -28.97
C GLN A 13 -11.83 28.72 -28.53
N LEU A 14 -11.85 27.38 -28.40
CA LEU A 14 -12.98 26.66 -27.81
C LEU A 14 -12.87 26.72 -26.29
N SER A 15 -13.97 27.02 -25.62
CA SER A 15 -14.11 26.87 -24.17
C SER A 15 -14.86 25.59 -23.83
N LEU A 16 -14.38 24.88 -22.81
CA LEU A 16 -14.92 23.59 -22.37
C LEU A 16 -15.60 23.76 -21.01
N THR A 17 -16.85 23.33 -20.91
CA THR A 17 -17.61 23.33 -19.65
C THR A 17 -18.03 21.90 -19.31
N LEU A 18 -17.64 21.43 -18.13
CA LEU A 18 -18.03 20.10 -17.65
C LEU A 18 -19.20 20.23 -16.67
N LEU A 19 -20.25 19.45 -16.88
CA LEU A 19 -21.44 19.44 -16.03
C LEU A 19 -21.72 18.02 -15.51
N SER A 20 -22.04 17.92 -14.23
CA SER A 20 -22.55 16.70 -13.60
C SER A 20 -23.93 16.33 -14.17
N PRO A 21 -24.45 15.13 -13.86
CA PRO A 21 -25.83 14.77 -14.20
C PRO A 21 -26.90 15.70 -13.60
N SER A 22 -26.60 16.40 -12.50
CA SER A 22 -27.49 17.42 -11.91
C SER A 22 -27.45 18.76 -12.65
N GLY A 23 -26.55 18.94 -13.63
CA GLY A 23 -26.37 20.19 -14.36
C GLY A 23 -25.41 21.18 -13.69
N GLU A 24 -24.80 20.81 -12.57
CA GLU A 24 -23.82 21.63 -11.84
C GLU A 24 -22.42 21.49 -12.46
N SER A 25 -21.57 22.51 -12.31
CA SER A 25 -20.19 22.44 -12.80
C SER A 25 -19.41 21.31 -12.11
N LEU A 26 -18.80 20.44 -12.92
CA LEU A 26 -18.00 19.31 -12.44
C LEU A 26 -16.54 19.74 -12.24
N ALA A 27 -16.16 19.97 -10.98
CA ALA A 27 -14.80 20.36 -10.63
C ALA A 27 -13.86 19.16 -10.38
N THR A 28 -14.38 17.99 -10.01
CA THR A 28 -13.58 16.82 -9.67
C THR A 28 -14.34 15.53 -9.92
N LEU A 29 -13.67 14.53 -10.49
CA LEU A 29 -14.18 13.16 -10.57
C LEU A 29 -13.64 12.32 -9.42
N ARG A 30 -14.46 11.43 -8.87
CA ARG A 30 -14.03 10.49 -7.84
C ARG A 30 -14.00 9.07 -8.40
N TYR A 31 -12.90 8.36 -8.22
CA TYR A 31 -12.83 6.93 -8.46
C TYR A 31 -12.67 6.22 -7.11
N THR A 32 -13.68 5.45 -6.71
CA THR A 32 -13.76 4.93 -5.34
C THR A 32 -14.55 3.64 -5.23
N ASN A 33 -14.24 2.83 -4.23
CA ASN A 33 -15.05 1.71 -3.77
C ASN A 33 -15.80 2.04 -2.47
N ASP A 34 -15.96 3.31 -2.10
CA ASP A 34 -16.69 3.66 -0.89
C ASP A 34 -18.17 3.19 -0.96
N GLY A 35 -18.61 2.44 0.05
CA GLY A 35 -19.91 1.79 0.09
C GLY A 35 -20.08 0.63 -0.91
N SER A 36 -19.01 0.06 -1.46
CA SER A 36 -19.06 -1.10 -2.37
C SER A 36 -17.77 -1.94 -2.32
N ASP A 37 -17.82 -3.20 -2.72
CA ASP A 37 -16.60 -3.99 -2.93
C ASP A 37 -15.89 -3.65 -4.26
N ARG A 38 -16.51 -2.85 -5.14
CA ARG A 38 -15.99 -2.53 -6.47
C ARG A 38 -15.75 -1.03 -6.64
N PHE A 39 -14.65 -0.70 -7.32
CA PHE A 39 -14.37 0.68 -7.70
C PHE A 39 -15.30 1.14 -8.82
N ARG A 40 -15.76 2.39 -8.72
CA ARG A 40 -16.57 3.06 -9.73
C ARG A 40 -16.22 4.54 -9.81
N TRP A 41 -16.52 5.13 -10.96
CA TRP A 41 -16.49 6.56 -11.16
C TRP A 41 -17.75 7.22 -10.58
N ILE A 42 -17.58 8.39 -9.99
CA ILE A 42 -18.66 9.23 -9.48
C ILE A 42 -18.42 10.67 -9.94
N PRO A 43 -19.39 11.26 -10.70
CA PRO A 43 -20.50 10.56 -11.35
C PRO A 43 -20.03 9.50 -12.36
N ASP A 44 -20.91 8.57 -12.71
CA ASP A 44 -20.69 7.51 -13.71
C ASP A 44 -20.80 8.00 -15.15
N ARG A 45 -21.28 9.24 -15.33
CA ARG A 45 -21.31 10.00 -16.58
C ARG A 45 -21.36 11.49 -16.32
N PHE A 46 -20.90 12.30 -17.26
CA PHE A 46 -20.98 13.76 -17.19
C PHE A 46 -21.02 14.37 -18.59
N ARG A 47 -21.48 15.61 -18.71
CA ARG A 47 -21.54 16.34 -19.97
C ARG A 47 -20.28 17.20 -20.13
N LEU A 48 -19.70 17.22 -21.31
CA LEU A 48 -18.65 18.14 -21.72
C LEU A 48 -19.21 18.98 -22.86
N LEU A 49 -19.51 20.24 -22.57
CA LEU A 49 -20.05 21.20 -23.51
C LEU A 49 -18.92 22.03 -24.12
N VAL A 50 -19.06 22.33 -25.40
CA VAL A 50 -18.13 23.17 -26.15
C VAL A 50 -18.83 24.45 -26.54
N THR A 51 -18.17 25.57 -26.28
CA THR A 51 -18.59 26.89 -26.74
C THR A 51 -17.48 27.48 -27.61
N SER A 52 -17.84 27.95 -28.80
CA SER A 52 -16.91 28.66 -29.69
C SER A 52 -16.95 30.15 -29.39
N GLU A 53 -15.79 30.76 -29.12
CA GLU A 53 -15.68 32.20 -29.01
C GLU A 53 -15.24 32.78 -30.37
N GLY A 54 -16.19 33.37 -31.13
CA GLY A 54 -15.96 34.11 -32.38
C GLY A 54 -16.65 33.54 -33.63
N ASP A 55 -16.50 34.23 -34.77
CA ASP A 55 -17.10 33.90 -36.09
C ASP A 55 -16.56 32.60 -36.74
N ALA A 56 -15.61 31.93 -36.09
CA ALA A 56 -15.16 30.61 -36.52
C ALA A 56 -16.13 29.54 -35.99
N GLU A 57 -17.22 29.32 -36.72
CA GLU A 57 -18.00 28.09 -36.59
C GLU A 57 -17.16 26.92 -37.13
N ALA A 58 -16.28 26.35 -36.29
CA ALA A 58 -15.84 24.99 -36.55
C ALA A 58 -17.09 24.10 -36.55
N GLU A 59 -17.34 23.41 -37.66
CA GLU A 59 -18.46 22.47 -37.73
C GLU A 59 -18.28 21.43 -36.63
N PHE A 60 -19.24 21.31 -35.72
CA PHE A 60 -19.12 20.36 -34.61
C PHE A 60 -18.92 18.91 -35.10
N SER A 61 -19.36 18.60 -36.32
CA SER A 61 -19.13 17.33 -37.01
C SER A 61 -17.67 17.03 -37.36
N SER A 62 -16.78 18.03 -37.42
CA SER A 62 -15.33 17.83 -37.63
C SER A 62 -14.54 17.69 -36.33
N LEU A 63 -15.21 17.86 -35.18
CA LEU A 63 -14.59 17.79 -33.86
C LEU A 63 -14.70 16.38 -33.28
N GLU A 64 -13.60 15.93 -32.69
CA GLU A 64 -13.54 14.69 -31.92
C GLU A 64 -13.09 14.96 -30.49
N LEU A 65 -13.53 14.10 -29.57
CA LEU A 65 -13.11 14.13 -28.18
C LEU A 65 -12.09 13.00 -27.96
N ASP A 66 -10.83 13.39 -27.78
CA ASP A 66 -9.77 12.50 -27.34
C ASP A 66 -9.86 12.32 -25.82
N LEU A 67 -10.00 11.06 -25.41
CA LEU A 67 -10.32 10.63 -24.06
C LEU A 67 -9.27 9.65 -23.52
N PRO A 68 -9.14 9.54 -22.18
CA PRO A 68 -8.37 8.47 -21.58
C PRO A 68 -8.80 7.10 -22.08
N ARG A 69 -7.85 6.16 -22.10
CA ARG A 69 -8.10 4.78 -22.52
C ARG A 69 -9.30 4.20 -21.75
N HIS A 70 -10.18 3.50 -22.47
CA HIS A 70 -11.42 2.88 -22.00
C HIS A 70 -12.60 3.82 -21.77
N TRP A 71 -12.39 5.13 -21.68
CA TRP A 71 -13.50 6.07 -21.58
C TRP A 71 -14.26 6.12 -22.90
N ARG A 72 -15.56 6.37 -22.81
CA ARG A 72 -16.46 6.41 -23.96
C ARG A 72 -17.19 7.75 -23.99
N SER A 73 -17.58 8.18 -25.18
CA SER A 73 -18.39 9.38 -25.36
C SER A 73 -19.50 9.17 -26.37
N LEU A 74 -20.58 9.91 -26.20
CA LEU A 74 -21.66 10.04 -27.18
C LEU A 74 -21.86 11.53 -27.48
N PRO A 75 -21.89 11.97 -28.74
CA PRO A 75 -22.19 13.35 -29.06
C PRO A 75 -23.61 13.71 -28.60
N ILE A 76 -23.79 14.92 -28.10
CA ILE A 76 -25.07 15.47 -27.67
C ILE A 76 -25.28 16.86 -28.28
N GLN A 77 -26.53 17.15 -28.64
CA GLN A 77 -26.97 18.46 -29.09
C GLN A 77 -28.32 18.77 -28.44
N GLU A 78 -28.35 19.78 -27.58
CA GLU A 78 -29.55 20.23 -26.87
C GLU A 78 -29.73 21.73 -27.15
N GLY A 79 -30.60 22.07 -28.10
CA GLY A 79 -30.76 23.43 -28.59
C GLY A 79 -29.47 23.94 -29.25
N GLU A 80 -28.94 25.06 -28.75
CA GLU A 80 -27.68 25.66 -29.21
C GLU A 80 -26.44 25.03 -28.57
N GLN A 81 -26.61 24.23 -27.51
CA GLN A 81 -25.48 23.59 -26.82
C GLN A 81 -25.05 22.33 -27.57
N ARG A 82 -23.75 22.23 -27.81
CA ARG A 82 -23.10 21.07 -28.46
C ARG A 82 -22.01 20.52 -27.55
N GLY A 83 -21.83 19.21 -27.56
CA GLY A 83 -20.82 18.58 -26.72
C GLY A 83 -20.90 17.06 -26.73
N TRP A 84 -20.40 16.45 -25.67
CA TRP A 84 -20.42 15.00 -25.48
C TRP A 84 -20.93 14.62 -24.10
N LEU A 85 -21.68 13.54 -24.03
CA LEU A 85 -21.89 12.78 -22.81
C LEU A 85 -20.74 11.78 -22.65
N VAL A 86 -19.96 11.91 -21.59
CA VAL A 86 -18.75 11.10 -21.32
C VAL A 86 -19.06 10.06 -20.25
N PHE A 87 -18.59 8.83 -20.47
CA PHE A 87 -18.71 7.68 -19.58
C PHE A 87 -17.30 7.21 -19.18
N PRO A 88 -16.80 7.64 -18.01
CA PRO A 88 -15.50 7.23 -17.52
C PRO A 88 -15.47 5.74 -17.15
N GLU A 89 -14.39 5.05 -17.51
CA GLU A 89 -14.20 3.63 -17.26
C GLU A 89 -12.72 3.30 -16.99
N GLY A 90 -12.46 2.18 -16.32
CA GLY A 90 -11.11 1.76 -15.95
C GLY A 90 -10.50 2.60 -14.82
N PRO A 91 -9.29 2.23 -14.35
CA PRO A 91 -8.59 2.97 -13.31
C PRO A 91 -8.08 4.33 -13.81
N PRO A 92 -7.93 5.33 -12.91
CA PRO A 92 -7.46 6.65 -13.28
C PRO A 92 -6.00 6.67 -13.74
N SER A 93 -5.73 7.48 -14.76
CA SER A 93 -4.38 7.98 -15.07
C SER A 93 -4.25 9.40 -14.56
N PHE A 94 -3.07 9.77 -14.06
CA PHE A 94 -2.81 11.14 -13.60
C PHE A 94 -1.80 11.83 -14.52
N PRO A 95 -2.10 13.04 -15.05
CA PRO A 95 -3.39 13.72 -15.02
C PRO A 95 -4.45 13.04 -15.92
N VAL A 96 -5.73 13.28 -15.66
CA VAL A 96 -6.81 12.99 -16.63
C VAL A 96 -6.98 14.23 -17.50
N GLU A 97 -6.64 14.09 -18.78
CA GLU A 97 -6.83 15.15 -19.77
C GLU A 97 -7.93 14.77 -20.75
N LEU A 98 -8.82 15.72 -21.01
CA LEU A 98 -9.84 15.64 -22.05
C LEU A 98 -9.47 16.65 -23.12
N ARG A 99 -9.36 16.23 -24.37
CA ARG A 99 -8.89 17.10 -25.45
C ARG A 99 -9.91 17.10 -26.58
N VAL A 100 -10.30 18.29 -27.01
CA VAL A 100 -11.07 18.46 -28.25
C VAL A 100 -10.08 18.66 -29.37
N VAL A 101 -10.19 17.80 -30.38
CA VAL A 101 -9.28 17.75 -31.52
C VAL A 101 -10.06 17.91 -32.81
N GLU A 102 -9.43 18.56 -33.78
CA GLU A 102 -9.94 18.65 -35.14
C GLU A 102 -9.06 17.80 -36.06
N HIS A 103 -9.70 16.97 -36.87
CA HIS A 103 -9.04 16.18 -37.90
C HIS A 103 -9.13 16.90 -39.26
N THR A 104 -7.98 17.36 -39.74
CA THR A 104 -7.84 17.91 -41.10
C THR A 104 -7.00 16.94 -41.93
N GLY A 105 -7.67 15.97 -42.58
CA GLY A 105 -6.99 14.92 -43.33
C GLY A 105 -6.17 13.99 -42.43
N LYS A 106 -4.83 14.00 -42.57
CA LYS A 106 -3.91 13.17 -41.75
C LYS A 106 -3.41 13.87 -40.48
N THR A 107 -3.72 15.14 -40.29
CA THR A 107 -3.24 15.92 -39.14
C THR A 107 -4.33 16.06 -38.10
N GLN A 108 -3.96 15.84 -36.84
CA GLN A 108 -4.80 16.05 -35.67
C GLN A 108 -4.29 17.30 -34.95
N ARG A 109 -5.18 18.27 -34.73
CA ARG A 109 -4.86 19.51 -34.01
C ARG A 109 -5.70 19.59 -32.75
N ALA A 110 -5.07 19.74 -31.59
CA ALA A 110 -5.79 20.04 -30.35
C ALA A 110 -6.29 21.49 -30.37
N LEU A 111 -7.59 21.68 -30.20
CA LEU A 111 -8.24 22.98 -30.15
C LEU A 111 -8.49 23.45 -28.71
N ALA A 112 -8.76 22.51 -27.81
CA ALA A 112 -8.89 22.77 -26.39
C ALA A 112 -8.48 21.53 -25.57
N ALA A 113 -8.00 21.76 -24.36
CA ALA A 113 -7.67 20.71 -23.41
C ALA A 113 -8.16 21.11 -22.02
N PHE A 114 -8.68 20.14 -21.28
CA PHE A 114 -9.11 20.31 -19.90
C PHE A 114 -8.46 19.22 -19.04
N ALA A 115 -7.66 19.64 -18.06
CA ALA A 115 -7.12 18.75 -17.04
C ALA A 115 -8.15 18.59 -15.93
N LEU A 116 -8.84 17.45 -15.91
CA LEU A 116 -9.90 17.16 -14.94
C LEU A 116 -9.29 16.60 -13.65
N PRO A 117 -9.43 17.29 -12.51
CA PRO A 117 -8.97 16.75 -11.23
C PRO A 117 -9.67 15.43 -10.91
N VAL A 118 -8.88 14.45 -10.49
CA VAL A 118 -9.39 13.15 -10.04
C VAL A 118 -8.98 12.90 -8.60
N ARG A 119 -9.94 12.45 -7.81
CA ARG A 119 -9.72 11.93 -6.47
C ARG A 119 -9.85 10.41 -6.48
N PHE A 120 -8.71 9.73 -6.44
CA PHE A 120 -8.66 8.27 -6.38
C PHE A 120 -8.50 7.83 -4.93
N CYS A 121 -9.61 7.49 -4.28
CA CYS A 121 -9.57 6.97 -2.91
C CYS A 121 -10.21 5.59 -2.84
N GLY A 122 -9.65 4.69 -2.03
CA GLY A 122 -10.22 3.38 -1.78
C GLY A 122 -10.13 2.96 -0.34
N ARG A 123 -10.97 2.01 0.06
CA ARG A 123 -11.03 1.42 1.40
C ARG A 123 -10.83 -0.09 1.30
N ASN A 124 -10.03 -0.63 2.22
CA ASN A 124 -9.95 -2.06 2.45
C ASN A 124 -11.15 -2.49 3.31
N ARG A 125 -11.41 -3.81 3.38
CA ARG A 125 -12.47 -4.37 4.23
C ARG A 125 -12.18 -4.24 5.73
N PHE A 126 -10.91 -4.08 6.09
CA PHE A 126 -10.47 -3.81 7.46
C PHE A 126 -11.00 -2.46 7.94
N ASP A 127 -11.69 -2.46 9.07
CA ASP A 127 -12.15 -1.25 9.76
C ASP A 127 -11.43 -1.14 11.12
N PRO A 128 -10.65 -0.07 11.37
CA PRO A 128 -9.89 0.07 12.61
C PRO A 128 -10.78 0.15 13.87
N GLN A 129 -12.02 0.62 13.79
CA GLN A 129 -12.91 0.68 14.95
C GLN A 129 -13.55 -0.67 15.24
N ARG A 130 -13.96 -1.40 14.20
CA ARG A 130 -14.63 -2.71 14.32
C ARG A 130 -13.65 -3.86 14.54
N ASP A 131 -12.53 -3.86 13.83
CA ASP A 131 -11.62 -5.01 13.71
C ASP A 131 -10.39 -4.91 14.61
N ARG A 132 -10.27 -3.83 15.40
CA ARG A 132 -9.21 -3.72 16.41
C ARG A 132 -9.25 -4.89 17.39
N LEU A 133 -8.06 -5.27 17.82
CA LEU A 133 -7.87 -6.18 18.94
C LEU A 133 -8.09 -5.41 20.25
N PRO A 134 -8.46 -6.11 21.34
CA PRO A 134 -8.75 -5.46 22.62
C PRO A 134 -7.50 -4.94 23.35
N TRP A 135 -6.31 -5.09 22.77
CA TRP A 135 -5.04 -4.73 23.37
C TRP A 135 -4.18 -3.93 22.38
N ALA A 136 -3.57 -2.86 22.85
CA ALA A 136 -2.42 -2.24 22.19
C ALA A 136 -1.16 -3.13 22.34
N ASN A 137 -0.16 -2.85 21.51
CA ASN A 137 1.19 -3.39 21.64
C ASN A 137 1.95 -2.71 22.81
N ARG A 138 1.44 -2.88 24.03
CA ARG A 138 2.00 -2.30 25.25
C ARG A 138 1.89 -3.30 26.40
N ILE A 139 2.80 -3.21 27.37
CA ILE A 139 2.87 -4.17 28.49
C ILE A 139 1.69 -4.02 29.44
N ASP A 140 1.22 -2.80 29.67
CA ASP A 140 0.07 -2.50 30.52
C ASP A 140 -1.26 -3.02 29.95
N GLU A 141 -1.39 -3.12 28.63
CA GLU A 141 -2.58 -3.65 27.96
C GLU A 141 -2.47 -5.13 27.60
N PHE A 142 -1.43 -5.54 26.87
CA PHE A 142 -1.24 -6.93 26.44
C PHE A 142 -0.70 -7.80 27.57
N GLY A 143 -0.08 -7.22 28.59
CA GLY A 143 0.68 -7.95 29.60
C GLY A 143 2.07 -8.36 29.12
N PRO A 144 3.00 -8.66 30.03
CA PRO A 144 4.29 -9.20 29.67
C PRO A 144 4.15 -10.55 28.95
N VAL A 145 5.09 -10.84 28.07
CA VAL A 145 5.15 -12.08 27.32
C VAL A 145 6.54 -12.68 27.45
N GLU A 146 6.54 -13.88 28.02
CA GLU A 146 7.67 -14.78 27.96
C GLU A 146 7.38 -15.91 26.97
N PRO A 147 8.23 -16.10 25.93
CA PRO A 147 8.14 -17.19 24.98
C PRO A 147 7.99 -18.56 25.65
N SER A 148 6.88 -19.24 25.36
CA SER A 148 6.67 -20.62 25.79
C SER A 148 7.14 -21.61 24.73
N TRP A 149 7.63 -22.77 25.18
CA TRP A 149 8.02 -23.85 24.27
C TRP A 149 6.81 -24.42 23.50
N ASP A 150 5.62 -24.42 24.12
CA ASP A 150 4.41 -24.93 23.47
C ASP A 150 3.96 -24.02 22.32
N THR A 151 3.95 -22.71 22.53
CA THR A 151 3.66 -21.74 21.45
C THR A 151 4.69 -21.87 20.33
N PHE A 152 5.97 -22.07 20.64
CA PHE A 152 7.01 -22.32 19.64
C PHE A 152 6.70 -23.57 18.79
N ARG A 153 6.34 -24.69 19.42
CA ARG A 153 5.99 -25.93 18.70
C ARG A 153 4.70 -25.82 17.88
N ARG A 154 3.75 -24.99 18.30
CA ARG A 154 2.56 -24.65 17.51
C ARG A 154 2.89 -23.74 16.33
N THR A 155 3.90 -22.87 16.50
CA THR A 155 4.38 -21.95 15.46
C THR A 155 5.12 -22.70 14.36
N PHE A 156 6.05 -23.60 14.72
CA PHE A 156 6.91 -24.29 13.76
C PHE A 156 6.86 -25.81 13.89
N ARG A 157 6.61 -26.45 12.75
CA ARG A 157 6.73 -27.91 12.57
C ARG A 157 8.16 -28.35 12.29
N LEU A 158 8.95 -27.52 11.60
CA LEU A 158 10.31 -27.86 11.18
C LEU A 158 11.28 -26.69 11.40
N THR A 159 12.36 -26.96 12.12
CA THR A 159 13.46 -26.02 12.43
C THR A 159 14.77 -26.79 12.56
N ILE A 160 15.91 -26.10 12.42
CA ILE A 160 17.23 -26.68 12.69
C ILE A 160 17.60 -26.37 14.14
N ALA A 161 18.05 -27.37 14.90
CA ALA A 161 18.40 -27.23 16.31
C ALA A 161 17.31 -26.50 17.13
N PRO A 162 16.08 -27.06 17.21
CA PRO A 162 14.87 -26.35 17.71
C PRO A 162 15.05 -25.71 19.09
N ARG A 163 15.74 -26.39 20.03
CA ARG A 163 15.99 -25.85 21.37
C ARG A 163 16.92 -24.64 21.36
N ALA A 164 17.94 -24.64 20.50
CA ALA A 164 18.86 -23.51 20.37
C ALA A 164 18.18 -22.33 19.67
N PHE A 165 17.42 -22.60 18.60
CA PHE A 165 16.63 -21.58 17.91
C PHE A 165 15.58 -20.94 18.83
N PHE A 166 14.88 -21.75 19.63
CA PHE A 166 13.94 -21.27 20.64
C PHE A 166 14.60 -20.36 21.68
N ARG A 167 15.70 -20.83 22.31
CA ARG A 167 16.41 -20.06 23.35
C ARG A 167 17.08 -18.80 22.82
N GLY A 168 17.39 -18.75 21.52
CA GLY A 168 17.98 -17.61 20.84
C GLY A 168 16.95 -16.75 20.12
N LEU A 169 17.04 -16.71 18.79
CA LEU A 169 16.31 -15.76 17.93
C LEU A 169 14.80 -15.76 18.15
N TYR A 170 14.16 -16.91 18.36
CA TYR A 170 12.71 -16.93 18.61
C TYR A 170 12.35 -16.20 19.90
N ARG A 171 13.08 -16.45 20.99
CA ARG A 171 12.81 -15.81 22.27
C ARG A 171 13.07 -14.30 22.22
N GLU A 172 14.11 -13.89 21.50
CA GLU A 172 14.42 -12.48 21.28
C GLU A 172 13.33 -11.72 20.52
N VAL A 173 12.67 -12.39 19.58
CA VAL A 173 11.61 -11.81 18.75
C VAL A 173 10.26 -11.85 19.46
N VAL A 174 9.91 -12.98 20.09
CA VAL A 174 8.56 -13.22 20.65
C VAL A 174 8.47 -12.83 22.13
N GLN A 175 9.17 -11.78 22.56
CA GLN A 175 9.12 -11.30 23.94
C GLN A 175 8.48 -9.92 24.03
N LEU A 176 7.90 -9.64 25.19
CA LEU A 176 7.45 -8.32 25.58
C LEU A 176 7.67 -8.16 27.08
N GLN A 177 8.71 -7.44 27.49
CA GLN A 177 9.12 -7.36 28.90
C GLN A 177 9.55 -5.94 29.28
N CYS A 178 9.39 -5.60 30.56
CA CYS A 178 10.01 -4.42 31.15
C CYS A 178 11.39 -4.82 31.68
N ASP A 179 12.42 -4.12 31.23
CA ASP A 179 13.76 -4.20 31.79
C ASP A 179 13.80 -3.56 33.19
N ALA A 180 14.84 -3.89 33.96
CA ALA A 180 15.03 -3.39 35.33
C ALA A 180 15.11 -1.85 35.40
N ASP A 181 15.58 -1.21 34.33
CA ASP A 181 15.70 0.25 34.21
C ASP A 181 14.39 0.92 33.72
N GLY A 182 13.29 0.16 33.63
CA GLY A 182 11.98 0.65 33.15
C GLY A 182 11.85 0.74 31.62
N GLY A 183 12.88 0.35 30.86
CA GLY A 183 12.81 0.22 29.40
C GLY A 183 11.91 -0.94 28.97
N VAL A 184 11.24 -0.81 27.82
CA VAL A 184 10.45 -1.91 27.24
C VAL A 184 11.27 -2.62 26.16
N ARG A 185 11.39 -3.94 26.29
CA ARG A 185 12.07 -4.81 25.33
C ARG A 185 11.08 -5.65 24.54
N GLY A 186 11.24 -5.65 23.22
CA GLY A 186 10.42 -6.42 22.29
C GLY A 186 9.18 -5.67 21.81
N GLY A 187 8.21 -6.41 21.28
CA GLY A 187 6.99 -5.84 20.70
C GLY A 187 6.30 -6.82 19.76
N LEU A 188 4.98 -6.90 19.86
CA LEU A 188 4.14 -7.87 19.14
C LEU A 188 3.37 -7.23 17.97
N CYS A 189 3.80 -6.05 17.50
CA CYS A 189 3.11 -5.26 16.47
C CYS A 189 2.78 -6.11 15.22
N THR A 190 3.70 -6.94 14.73
CA THR A 190 3.44 -7.83 13.60
C THR A 190 2.34 -8.85 13.90
N GLY A 191 2.32 -9.44 15.10
CA GLY A 191 1.30 -10.44 15.46
C GLY A 191 -0.08 -9.79 15.55
N LEU A 192 -0.14 -8.64 16.22
CA LEU A 192 -1.37 -7.87 16.42
C LEU A 192 -1.95 -7.40 15.08
N ALA A 193 -1.14 -6.77 14.23
CA ALA A 193 -1.58 -6.30 12.92
C ALA A 193 -2.08 -7.45 12.03
N ARG A 194 -1.34 -8.56 12.00
CA ARG A 194 -1.68 -9.73 11.18
C ARG A 194 -2.93 -10.43 11.70
N ALA A 195 -3.07 -10.58 13.01
CA ALA A 195 -4.26 -11.17 13.63
C ALA A 195 -5.50 -10.30 13.41
N ALA A 196 -5.37 -8.97 13.56
CA ALA A 196 -6.47 -8.04 13.29
C ALA A 196 -6.93 -8.12 11.83
N LEU A 197 -5.99 -8.10 10.87
CA LEU A 197 -6.30 -8.26 9.45
C LEU A 197 -6.91 -9.64 9.14
N ALA A 198 -6.36 -10.71 9.72
CA ALA A 198 -6.90 -12.06 9.54
C ALA A 198 -8.34 -12.19 10.06
N ARG A 199 -8.64 -11.56 11.20
CA ARG A 199 -10.00 -11.49 11.75
C ARG A 199 -10.94 -10.73 10.82
N ALA A 200 -10.55 -9.54 10.36
CA ALA A 200 -11.34 -8.71 9.46
C ALA A 200 -11.69 -9.42 8.15
N LEU A 201 -10.79 -10.26 7.65
CA LEU A 201 -10.97 -11.04 6.42
C LEU A 201 -11.64 -12.41 6.65
N GLY A 202 -12.10 -12.71 7.87
CA GLY A 202 -12.75 -13.99 8.19
C GLY A 202 -11.82 -15.20 8.06
N ARG A 203 -10.50 -15.00 8.18
CA ARG A 203 -9.47 -16.06 8.06
C ARG A 203 -9.11 -16.71 9.39
N LEU A 204 -9.62 -16.19 10.51
CA LEU A 204 -9.47 -16.79 11.83
C LEU A 204 -10.76 -17.53 12.24
N PRO A 205 -10.66 -18.78 12.70
CA PRO A 205 -11.76 -19.50 13.36
C PRO A 205 -12.32 -18.74 14.58
N ALA A 206 -13.64 -18.80 14.78
CA ALA A 206 -14.34 -18.06 15.84
C ALA A 206 -13.97 -18.49 17.29
N VAL A 207 -13.38 -19.68 17.48
CA VAL A 207 -13.11 -20.29 18.80
C VAL A 207 -11.62 -20.20 19.19
N HIS A 208 -10.82 -19.37 18.51
CA HIS A 208 -9.40 -19.26 18.83
C HIS A 208 -9.12 -18.30 19.99
N ASP A 209 -8.19 -18.71 20.85
CA ASP A 209 -7.51 -17.78 21.75
C ASP A 209 -6.77 -16.73 20.89
N LEU A 210 -7.30 -15.51 20.92
CA LEU A 210 -6.76 -14.38 20.16
C LEU A 210 -5.34 -14.02 20.62
N ARG A 211 -5.05 -14.13 21.91
CA ARG A 211 -3.73 -13.82 22.47
C ARG A 211 -2.72 -14.83 21.93
N GLU A 212 -3.05 -16.11 21.97
CA GLU A 212 -2.20 -17.16 21.41
C GLU A 212 -1.99 -16.97 19.90
N THR A 213 -3.06 -16.65 19.17
CA THR A 213 -3.01 -16.40 17.73
C THR A 213 -2.03 -15.26 17.40
N VAL A 214 -2.06 -14.18 18.16
CA VAL A 214 -1.10 -13.07 18.04
C VAL A 214 0.33 -13.55 18.21
N LEU A 215 0.61 -14.34 19.24
CA LEU A 215 1.96 -14.87 19.50
C LEU A 215 2.45 -15.78 18.39
N VAL A 216 1.59 -16.68 17.90
CA VAL A 216 1.91 -17.56 16.77
C VAL A 216 2.19 -16.74 15.51
N LEU A 217 1.31 -15.82 15.13
CA LEU A 217 1.50 -15.01 13.93
C LEU A 217 2.70 -14.07 14.05
N HIS A 218 2.99 -13.56 15.24
CA HIS A 218 4.20 -12.79 15.49
C HIS A 218 5.45 -13.67 15.29
N GLY A 219 5.49 -14.87 15.85
CA GLY A 219 6.60 -15.81 15.66
C GLY A 219 6.80 -16.19 14.19
N ARG A 220 5.72 -16.31 13.41
CA ARG A 220 5.78 -16.67 11.98
C ARG A 220 6.44 -15.63 11.07
N GLN A 221 6.80 -14.45 11.58
CA GLN A 221 7.70 -13.54 10.86
C GLN A 221 9.07 -14.19 10.58
N LEU A 222 9.49 -15.17 11.40
CA LEU A 222 10.70 -15.97 11.21
C LEU A 222 10.48 -17.19 10.30
N SER A 223 9.27 -17.40 9.78
CA SER A 223 9.01 -18.53 8.90
C SER A 223 9.68 -18.36 7.55
N ASP A 224 10.10 -19.46 6.93
CA ASP A 224 10.75 -19.45 5.62
C ASP A 224 9.86 -18.77 4.59
N ARG A 225 8.54 -18.99 4.67
CA ARG A 225 7.57 -18.38 3.76
C ARG A 225 7.48 -16.87 3.96
N ALA A 226 7.40 -16.38 5.19
CA ALA A 226 7.37 -14.94 5.47
C ALA A 226 8.68 -14.27 5.03
N LEU A 227 9.84 -14.88 5.34
CA LEU A 227 11.15 -14.38 4.95
C LEU A 227 11.32 -14.33 3.43
N LEU A 228 10.96 -15.40 2.72
CA LEU A 228 11.06 -15.44 1.26
C LEU A 228 10.06 -14.48 0.58
N ALA A 229 8.86 -14.31 1.15
CA ALA A 229 7.90 -13.34 0.65
C ALA A 229 8.34 -11.89 0.93
N GLY A 230 9.06 -11.65 2.02
CA GLY A 230 9.64 -10.36 2.42
C GLY A 230 10.89 -9.97 1.64
N LEU A 231 11.69 -10.96 1.23
CA LEU A 231 13.01 -10.75 0.62
C LEU A 231 13.01 -9.79 -0.58
N PRO A 232 12.07 -9.86 -1.55
CA PRO A 232 12.05 -8.93 -2.66
C PRO A 232 11.82 -7.48 -2.23
N TRP A 233 11.03 -7.25 -1.19
CA TRP A 233 10.75 -5.91 -0.64
C TRP A 233 11.97 -5.35 0.08
N PHE A 234 12.69 -6.23 0.79
CA PHE A 234 13.86 -5.85 1.56
C PHE A 234 15.07 -5.53 0.68
N LEU A 235 15.34 -6.34 -0.35
CA LEU A 235 16.50 -6.16 -1.25
C LEU A 235 16.30 -5.01 -2.25
N TRP A 236 15.06 -4.77 -2.67
CA TRP A 236 14.69 -3.67 -3.59
C TRP A 236 13.61 -2.79 -2.96
N PRO A 237 13.96 -2.03 -1.90
CA PRO A 237 12.99 -1.25 -1.14
C PRO A 237 12.38 -0.15 -2.02
N SER A 238 11.05 -0.10 -2.08
CA SER A 238 10.31 0.87 -2.86
C SER A 238 8.91 1.11 -2.27
N PRO A 239 8.66 2.25 -1.59
CA PRO A 239 7.34 2.60 -1.06
C PRO A 239 6.29 2.71 -2.16
N ARG A 240 6.67 3.19 -3.35
CA ARG A 240 5.81 3.24 -4.54
C ARG A 240 5.34 1.84 -4.94
N ARG A 241 6.22 0.85 -4.92
CA ARG A 241 5.86 -0.54 -5.24
C ARG A 241 4.93 -1.14 -4.17
N ALA A 242 5.18 -0.86 -2.89
CA ALA A 242 4.32 -1.30 -1.79
C ALA A 242 2.90 -0.72 -1.91
N TYR A 243 2.80 0.59 -2.18
CA TYR A 243 1.54 1.27 -2.46
C TYR A 243 0.81 0.67 -3.66
N ARG A 244 1.49 0.54 -4.81
CA ARG A 244 0.89 -0.02 -6.02
C ARG A 244 0.41 -1.46 -5.83
N ALA A 245 1.11 -2.27 -5.04
CA ALA A 245 0.68 -3.63 -4.75
C ALA A 245 -0.56 -3.65 -3.86
N PHE A 246 -0.65 -2.78 -2.85
CA PHE A 246 -1.84 -2.60 -2.03
C PHE A 246 -3.05 -2.13 -2.85
N VAL A 247 -2.87 -1.10 -3.67
CA VAL A 247 -3.92 -0.58 -4.55
C VAL A 247 -4.32 -1.61 -5.61
N GLY A 248 -3.36 -2.32 -6.19
CA GLY A 248 -3.60 -3.39 -7.15
C GLY A 248 -4.48 -4.49 -6.57
N ASP A 249 -4.16 -4.97 -5.36
CA ASP A 249 -5.00 -5.91 -4.64
C ASP A 249 -6.45 -5.36 -4.50
N LEU A 250 -6.62 -4.10 -4.08
CA LEU A 250 -7.95 -3.49 -3.94
C LEU A 250 -8.71 -3.39 -5.27
N LEU A 251 -8.04 -3.04 -6.37
CA LEU A 251 -8.66 -2.94 -7.69
C LEU A 251 -9.07 -4.31 -8.25
N GLU A 252 -8.25 -5.35 -8.02
CA GLU A 252 -8.46 -6.68 -8.60
C GLU A 252 -9.49 -7.51 -7.82
N GLN A 253 -9.43 -7.50 -6.49
CA GLN A 253 -10.25 -8.36 -5.63
C GLN A 253 -11.16 -7.59 -4.65
N GLY A 254 -11.01 -6.27 -4.50
CA GLY A 254 -11.81 -5.45 -3.56
C GLY A 254 -11.30 -5.45 -2.12
N TRP A 255 -10.22 -6.19 -1.82
CA TRP A 255 -9.56 -6.21 -0.50
C TRP A 255 -8.05 -6.38 -0.66
N SER A 256 -7.28 -6.10 0.40
CA SER A 256 -5.84 -6.42 0.44
C SER A 256 -5.49 -7.19 1.71
N GLU A 257 -4.65 -8.21 1.52
CA GLU A 257 -4.08 -9.03 2.60
C GLU A 257 -2.73 -8.48 3.09
N ARG A 258 -2.29 -7.31 2.61
CA ARG A 258 -0.95 -6.78 2.92
C ARG A 258 -0.97 -5.96 4.20
N CYS A 259 0.00 -6.22 5.07
CA CYS A 259 0.42 -5.26 6.10
C CYS A 259 1.68 -4.54 5.61
N PHE A 260 1.93 -3.35 6.14
CA PHE A 260 3.16 -2.61 5.88
C PHE A 260 4.07 -2.72 7.10
N ASP A 261 5.24 -3.31 6.92
CA ASP A 261 6.32 -3.20 7.90
C ASP A 261 7.14 -1.95 7.55
N LEU A 262 7.04 -0.95 8.43
CA LEU A 262 7.66 0.36 8.33
C LEU A 262 8.92 0.42 9.20
N ASN A 263 9.76 1.42 8.92
CA ASN A 263 11.02 1.68 9.60
C ASN A 263 12.00 0.50 9.55
N VAL A 264 11.85 -0.35 8.54
CA VAL A 264 12.74 -1.48 8.32
C VAL A 264 14.10 -0.94 7.86
N PRO A 265 15.21 -1.32 8.52
CA PRO A 265 16.54 -0.87 8.15
C PRO A 265 16.89 -1.26 6.71
N ARG A 266 17.71 -0.44 6.04
CA ARG A 266 18.18 -0.76 4.69
C ARG A 266 19.15 -1.94 4.73
N PRO A 267 19.12 -2.86 3.73
CA PRO A 267 19.90 -4.10 3.76
C PRO A 267 21.42 -3.91 3.77
N TRP A 268 21.92 -2.74 3.39
CA TRP A 268 23.36 -2.42 3.39
C TRP A 268 23.86 -1.74 4.66
N ARG A 269 23.03 -1.65 5.71
CA ARG A 269 23.48 -1.13 7.02
C ARG A 269 24.53 -2.06 7.65
N ARG A 270 25.51 -1.45 8.32
CA ARG A 270 26.58 -2.19 9.01
C ARG A 270 26.10 -2.91 10.27
N ASP A 271 25.05 -2.38 10.90
CA ASP A 271 24.42 -2.87 12.14
C ASP A 271 23.08 -3.55 11.87
N LEU A 272 22.90 -4.13 10.67
CA LEU A 272 21.60 -4.57 10.18
C LEU A 272 20.84 -5.50 11.14
N LEU A 273 21.52 -6.49 11.72
CA LEU A 273 20.88 -7.47 12.60
C LEU A 273 20.37 -6.84 13.90
N GLN A 274 21.18 -5.99 14.55
CA GLN A 274 20.72 -5.23 15.72
C GLN A 274 19.58 -4.27 15.34
N ALA A 275 19.70 -3.60 14.19
CA ALA A 275 18.67 -2.69 13.72
C ALA A 275 17.35 -3.42 13.41
N LEU A 276 17.37 -4.64 12.86
CA LEU A 276 16.17 -5.42 12.59
C LEU A 276 15.44 -5.87 13.85
N LEU A 277 16.17 -6.14 14.94
CA LEU A 277 15.59 -6.53 16.22
C LEU A 277 14.99 -5.34 16.99
N GLY A 278 15.50 -4.13 16.77
CA GLY A 278 15.04 -2.92 17.46
C GLY A 278 14.22 -1.95 16.59
N GLN A 279 14.15 -2.14 15.27
CA GLN A 279 13.54 -1.21 14.31
C GLN A 279 12.66 -1.96 13.33
N GLY A 280 11.35 -1.82 13.50
CA GLY A 280 10.35 -2.41 12.64
C GLY A 280 8.99 -2.16 13.25
N HIS A 281 8.04 -1.70 12.43
CA HIS A 281 6.71 -1.39 12.91
C HIS A 281 5.67 -1.81 11.89
N THR A 282 4.88 -2.83 12.24
CA THR A 282 3.85 -3.36 11.35
C THR A 282 2.53 -2.63 11.56
N VAL A 283 1.97 -2.10 10.47
CA VAL A 283 0.66 -1.44 10.44
C VAL A 283 -0.25 -2.07 9.39
N VAL A 284 -1.57 -1.93 9.56
CA VAL A 284 -2.58 -2.43 8.62
C VAL A 284 -3.11 -1.29 7.76
N PRO A 285 -2.79 -1.21 6.46
CA PRO A 285 -3.39 -0.22 5.56
C PRO A 285 -4.88 -0.51 5.35
N TYR A 286 -5.72 0.48 5.62
CA TYR A 286 -7.18 0.34 5.56
C TYR A 286 -7.86 1.31 4.61
N ALA A 287 -7.22 2.42 4.24
CA ALA A 287 -7.71 3.30 3.19
C ALA A 287 -6.54 4.00 2.50
N PHE A 288 -6.78 4.51 1.29
CA PHE A 288 -5.85 5.39 0.62
C PHE A 288 -6.58 6.49 -0.13
N CYS A 289 -5.83 7.54 -0.48
CA CYS A 289 -6.26 8.53 -1.43
C CYS A 289 -5.08 9.12 -2.18
N GLN A 290 -5.28 9.37 -3.46
CA GLN A 290 -4.31 9.94 -4.38
C GLN A 290 -5.04 10.97 -5.26
N GLU A 291 -4.55 12.21 -5.23
CA GLU A 291 -5.08 13.34 -6.01
C GLU A 291 -4.08 13.78 -7.09
N HIS A 292 -2.81 13.40 -6.94
CA HIS A 292 -1.72 13.75 -7.84
C HIS A 292 -0.89 12.52 -8.23
N ALA A 293 -0.13 12.59 -9.32
CA ALA A 293 0.66 11.46 -9.82
C ALA A 293 1.83 11.08 -8.90
N ASP A 294 2.28 12.02 -8.08
CA ASP A 294 3.52 12.03 -7.32
C ASP A 294 3.34 11.79 -5.82
N GLU A 295 2.11 11.88 -5.30
CA GLU A 295 1.84 11.73 -3.87
C GLU A 295 0.61 10.86 -3.61
N ALA A 296 0.71 9.98 -2.61
CA ALA A 296 -0.41 9.21 -2.09
C ALA A 296 -0.44 9.20 -0.56
N PHE A 297 -1.64 9.17 -0.01
CA PHE A 297 -1.90 9.08 1.42
C PHE A 297 -2.50 7.72 1.72
N VAL A 298 -1.93 7.00 2.69
CA VAL A 298 -2.42 5.69 3.12
C VAL A 298 -2.74 5.76 4.60
N TRP A 299 -4.01 5.60 4.95
CA TRP A 299 -4.44 5.48 6.34
C TRP A 299 -4.15 4.08 6.85
N VAL A 300 -3.56 4.01 8.04
CA VAL A 300 -3.09 2.77 8.63
C VAL A 300 -3.59 2.61 10.06
N ALA A 301 -3.95 1.38 10.43
CA ALA A 301 -4.23 1.01 11.80
C ALA A 301 -2.94 0.56 12.46
N ASP A 302 -2.60 1.23 13.57
CA ASP A 302 -1.37 1.03 14.30
C ASP A 302 -1.63 0.30 15.62
N PRO A 303 -1.12 -0.93 15.80
CA PRO A 303 -1.24 -1.64 17.08
C PRO A 303 -0.60 -0.93 18.28
N ASN A 304 0.38 -0.04 18.11
CA ASN A 304 0.99 0.72 19.20
C ASN A 304 0.11 1.89 19.67
N CYS A 305 -0.78 2.36 18.79
CA CYS A 305 -1.63 3.53 18.99
C CYS A 305 -3.05 3.22 18.46
N PRO A 306 -3.77 2.25 19.03
CA PRO A 306 -5.04 1.76 18.48
C PRO A 306 -6.16 2.80 18.50
N ASP A 307 -6.05 3.84 19.33
CA ASP A 307 -7.02 4.94 19.40
C ASP A 307 -6.73 6.07 18.40
N ALA A 308 -5.58 6.05 17.71
CA ALA A 308 -5.24 7.04 16.70
C ALA A 308 -6.03 6.77 15.41
N THR A 309 -7.16 7.48 15.23
CA THR A 309 -8.08 7.32 14.10
C THR A 309 -7.60 7.93 12.78
N THR A 310 -6.47 8.63 12.78
CA THR A 310 -5.99 9.46 11.68
C THR A 310 -4.53 9.20 11.30
N THR A 311 -3.97 8.05 11.68
CA THR A 311 -2.58 7.75 11.35
C THR A 311 -2.43 7.55 9.83
N VAL A 312 -1.66 8.44 9.19
CA VAL A 312 -1.41 8.43 7.75
C VAL A 312 0.06 8.20 7.45
N VAL A 313 0.32 7.28 6.52
CA VAL A 313 1.59 7.15 5.81
C VAL A 313 1.50 7.95 4.53
N THR A 314 2.31 9.00 4.42
CA THR A 314 2.43 9.79 3.18
C THR A 314 3.52 9.18 2.31
N ILE A 315 3.22 8.91 1.05
CA ILE A 315 4.12 8.26 0.10
C ILE A 315 4.40 9.23 -1.05
N ASP A 316 5.66 9.68 -1.14
CA ASP A 316 6.20 10.40 -2.28
C ASP A 316 6.51 9.37 -3.38
N LEU A 317 5.56 9.21 -4.30
CA LEU A 317 5.63 8.29 -5.44
C LEU A 317 6.69 8.73 -6.45
N ALA A 318 7.00 10.02 -6.55
CA ALA A 318 8.04 10.51 -7.46
C ALA A 318 9.43 10.11 -6.96
N ARG A 319 9.73 10.41 -5.68
CA ARG A 319 11.05 10.20 -5.05
C ARG A 319 11.21 8.84 -4.38
N ASP A 320 10.16 8.01 -4.37
CA ASP A 320 10.12 6.68 -3.75
C ASP A 320 10.45 6.70 -2.25
N ARG A 321 9.78 7.60 -1.53
CA ARG A 321 9.99 7.81 -0.09
C ARG A 321 8.67 7.82 0.64
N TYR A 322 8.72 7.65 1.96
CA TYR A 322 7.55 7.81 2.80
C TYR A 322 7.86 8.58 4.08
N ALA A 323 6.82 9.20 4.61
CA ALA A 323 6.76 9.76 5.95
C ALA A 323 5.68 9.02 6.75
N TYR A 324 5.94 8.78 8.02
CA TYR A 324 5.03 8.14 8.96
C TYR A 324 5.21 8.82 10.32
N PRO A 325 4.38 9.82 10.65
CA PRO A 325 4.64 10.73 11.76
C PRO A 325 4.94 10.10 13.13
N PRO A 326 4.37 8.93 13.51
CA PRO A 326 4.69 8.31 14.79
C PRO A 326 6.16 7.92 14.97
N LEU A 327 6.90 7.61 13.90
CA LEU A 327 8.29 7.09 13.99
C LEU A 327 9.25 7.62 12.92
N ALA A 328 8.74 8.18 11.82
CA ALA A 328 9.49 8.54 10.62
C ALA A 328 8.95 9.82 9.98
N VAL A 329 9.09 10.94 10.69
CA VAL A 329 8.68 12.28 10.25
C VAL A 329 9.62 12.91 9.20
N ASP A 330 10.81 12.35 8.97
CA ASP A 330 11.85 12.96 8.13
C ASP A 330 11.58 12.91 6.61
N GLY A 331 10.59 12.12 6.16
CA GLY A 331 10.27 11.92 4.74
C GLY A 331 11.41 11.30 3.91
N ARG A 332 12.40 10.68 4.57
CA ARG A 332 13.61 10.13 3.93
C ARG A 332 13.63 8.61 3.90
N ARG A 333 12.61 7.96 4.49
CA ARG A 333 12.53 6.50 4.56
C ARG A 333 12.11 5.92 3.22
N THR A 334 12.71 4.79 2.89
CA THR A 334 12.60 4.15 1.57
C THR A 334 12.16 2.70 1.66
N THR A 335 12.14 2.09 2.85
CA THR A 335 11.87 0.66 3.00
C THR A 335 10.48 0.45 3.58
N ILE A 336 9.58 -0.10 2.77
CA ILE A 336 8.30 -0.68 3.20
C ILE A 336 8.30 -2.14 2.75
N VAL A 337 8.11 -3.06 3.69
CA VAL A 337 7.91 -4.48 3.38
C VAL A 337 6.42 -4.77 3.39
N ALA A 338 5.87 -5.17 2.24
CA ALA A 338 4.43 -5.31 2.00
C ALA A 338 4.03 -6.78 1.73
N VAL A 339 4.29 -7.64 2.71
CA VAL A 339 4.07 -9.09 2.59
C VAL A 339 2.59 -9.42 2.80
N PRO A 340 1.96 -10.29 1.98
CA PRO A 340 0.59 -10.73 2.18
C PRO A 340 0.42 -11.62 3.42
N LEU A 341 -0.75 -11.57 4.05
CA LEU A 341 -1.12 -12.33 5.24
C LEU A 341 -1.00 -13.85 5.03
N SER A 342 -1.32 -14.36 3.84
CA SER A 342 -1.18 -15.79 3.50
C SER A 342 0.23 -16.35 3.78
N ALA A 343 1.28 -15.53 3.64
CA ALA A 343 2.65 -15.95 3.97
C ALA A 343 2.83 -16.27 5.47
N TYR A 344 2.06 -15.60 6.34
CA TYR A 344 2.04 -15.80 7.79
C TYR A 344 1.00 -16.84 8.21
N LEU A 345 -0.12 -17.00 7.51
CA LEU A 345 -1.11 -18.02 7.87
C LEU A 345 -0.65 -19.44 7.53
N GLU A 346 0.13 -19.61 6.47
CA GLU A 346 0.57 -20.92 5.97
C GLU A 346 2.02 -21.26 6.35
N GLY A 347 2.78 -20.31 6.90
CA GLY A 347 4.17 -20.52 7.30
C GLY A 347 4.29 -21.38 8.57
N SER A 348 4.94 -22.54 8.47
CA SER A 348 5.20 -23.44 9.62
C SER A 348 6.61 -24.03 9.66
N THR A 349 7.52 -23.56 8.82
CA THR A 349 8.93 -23.93 8.81
C THR A 349 9.80 -22.70 9.04
N ALA A 350 10.93 -22.84 9.74
CA ALA A 350 11.86 -21.74 9.98
C ALA A 350 13.32 -22.21 9.81
N ILE A 351 13.60 -22.97 8.76
CA ILE A 351 14.95 -23.46 8.44
C ILE A 351 15.90 -22.27 8.21
N LEU A 352 15.49 -21.28 7.42
CA LEU A 352 16.30 -20.11 7.06
C LEU A 352 16.64 -19.27 8.30
N ALA A 353 15.65 -19.00 9.14
CA ALA A 353 15.87 -18.28 10.40
C ALA A 353 16.73 -19.09 11.39
N SER A 354 16.57 -20.42 11.42
CA SER A 354 17.38 -21.29 12.29
C SER A 354 18.87 -21.23 11.93
N LEU A 355 19.19 -21.12 10.63
CA LEU A 355 20.57 -20.96 10.14
C LEU A 355 21.15 -19.57 10.46
N ALA A 356 20.29 -18.55 10.61
CA ALA A 356 20.70 -17.21 11.02
C ALA A 356 20.90 -17.08 12.55
N GLY A 357 20.31 -17.98 13.34
CA GLY A 357 20.37 -17.97 14.82
C GLY A 357 21.79 -17.88 15.40
N PRO A 358 22.77 -18.67 14.92
CA PRO A 358 24.17 -18.57 15.36
C PRO A 358 24.85 -17.24 15.03
N LEU A 359 24.33 -16.48 14.07
CA LEU A 359 24.90 -15.18 13.66
C LEU A 359 24.45 -14.03 14.55
N VAL A 360 23.34 -14.19 15.26
CA VAL A 360 22.81 -13.19 16.20
C VAL A 360 23.59 -13.21 17.53
N THR A 361 24.17 -14.35 17.89
CA THR A 361 24.95 -14.54 19.13
C THR A 361 26.47 -14.53 18.91
N ALA A 362 26.95 -14.42 17.67
CA ALA A 362 28.37 -14.43 17.34
C ALA A 362 29.03 -13.05 17.55
N PRO A 363 30.31 -12.99 17.96
CA PRO A 363 31.05 -11.74 18.03
C PRO A 363 31.09 -11.04 16.67
N GLN A 364 31.03 -9.70 16.65
CA GLN A 364 30.83 -8.83 15.46
C GLN A 364 31.74 -9.14 14.26
N ARG A 365 32.90 -9.78 14.46
CA ARG A 365 33.82 -10.18 13.39
C ARG A 365 33.33 -11.39 12.58
N ALA A 366 32.60 -12.34 13.17
CA ALA A 366 32.05 -13.52 12.50
C ALA A 366 30.75 -13.22 11.71
N VAL A 367 30.01 -12.20 12.15
CA VAL A 367 28.79 -11.70 11.47
C VAL A 367 29.11 -11.15 10.08
N ARG A 368 30.31 -10.57 9.88
CA ARG A 368 30.73 -9.93 8.62
C ARG A 368 30.87 -10.90 7.44
N THR A 369 31.41 -12.09 7.66
CA THR A 369 31.65 -13.08 6.59
C THR A 369 30.42 -13.94 6.32
N ALA A 370 29.69 -14.31 7.36
CA ALA A 370 28.53 -15.20 7.24
C ALA A 370 27.21 -14.48 6.95
N GLY A 371 27.04 -13.21 7.35
CA GLY A 371 25.87 -12.40 6.98
C GLY A 371 25.82 -12.06 5.48
N LEU A 372 26.99 -11.79 4.88
CA LEU A 372 27.12 -11.62 3.44
C LEU A 372 26.85 -12.93 2.71
N ALA A 373 27.38 -14.05 3.21
CA ALA A 373 27.14 -15.37 2.64
C ALA A 373 25.67 -15.80 2.73
N LEU A 374 24.97 -15.49 3.83
CA LEU A 374 23.55 -15.77 3.98
C LEU A 374 22.68 -14.90 3.06
N LEU A 375 23.00 -13.61 2.92
CA LEU A 375 22.32 -12.73 1.96
C LEU A 375 22.56 -13.17 0.51
N VAL A 376 23.78 -13.57 0.17
CA VAL A 376 24.12 -14.13 -1.15
C VAL A 376 23.44 -15.48 -1.38
N PHE A 377 23.36 -16.34 -0.35
CA PHE A 377 22.66 -17.61 -0.42
C PHE A 377 21.15 -17.43 -0.58
N LEU A 378 20.54 -16.52 0.18
CA LEU A 378 19.12 -16.17 0.06
C LEU A 378 18.81 -15.50 -1.29
N ALA A 379 19.69 -14.62 -1.80
CA ALA A 379 19.57 -14.05 -3.13
C ALA A 379 19.71 -15.12 -4.24
N GLY A 380 20.65 -16.05 -4.09
CA GLY A 380 20.83 -17.19 -4.99
C GLY A 380 19.61 -18.11 -5.00
N LEU A 381 19.05 -18.41 -3.83
CA LEU A 381 17.84 -19.23 -3.70
C LEU A 381 16.63 -18.55 -4.34
N ALA A 382 16.50 -17.23 -4.17
CA ALA A 382 15.44 -16.44 -4.79
C ALA A 382 15.53 -16.42 -6.32
N VAL A 383 16.75 -16.32 -6.89
CA VAL A 383 16.96 -16.40 -8.35
C VAL A 383 16.59 -17.79 -8.90
N VAL A 384 16.93 -18.86 -8.19
CA VAL A 384 16.59 -20.23 -8.60
C VAL A 384 15.07 -20.47 -8.53
N LEU A 385 14.40 -19.97 -7.49
CA LEU A 385 12.95 -20.10 -7.34
C LEU A 385 12.16 -19.24 -8.33
N LEU A 386 12.67 -18.05 -8.69
CA LEU A 386 12.06 -17.19 -9.72
C LEU A 386 12.22 -17.78 -11.14
N ARG A 387 13.29 -18.52 -11.41
CA ARG A 387 13.49 -19.22 -12.70
C ARG A 387 12.61 -20.46 -12.87
N ARG A 388 12.13 -21.08 -11.79
CA ARG A 388 11.24 -22.26 -11.85
C ARG A 388 9.76 -21.95 -12.09
N LYS A 389 9.38 -20.66 -12.10
CA LYS A 389 7.99 -20.20 -12.34
C LYS A 389 7.79 -19.54 -13.72
N ARG A 390 8.75 -19.69 -14.65
CA ARG A 390 8.59 -19.33 -16.05
C ARG A 390 8.37 -20.56 -16.90
#